data_AF-A0A1I0CJ14-F1
#
_entry.id   AF-A0A1I0CJ14-F1
#
_cell.length_a   1.000
_cell.length_b   1.000
_cell.length_c   1.000
_cell.angle_alpha   90.00
_cell.angle_beta   90.00
_cell.angle_gamma   90.00
#
_symmetry.space_group_name_H-M   'P 1'
#
loop_
_entity.id
_entity.type
_entity.pdbx_description
1 polymer ?
#
loop_
_entity_poly.entity_id
_entity_poly.type
_entity_poly.pdbx_seq_one_letter_code
_entity_poly.pdbx_strand_id
1 'polypeptide(L)'
;MLYGMKPDRITAMRDLIIEVRNEFPFALPEAEICAGKCVGCPKKLLELADTELTHWETELDAGETPSFGEIARLGKMCKNIRRGLVRNELIH
;
A
#
# COMPACT_ATOMS: atom_id res chain seq x y z
N MET A 1 -21.36 -18.55 16.00
CA MET A 1 -21.47 -17.54 14.93
C MET A 1 -20.59 -16.38 15.33
N LEU A 2 -19.41 -16.22 14.73
CA LEU A 2 -18.55 -15.07 15.02
C LEU A 2 -19.00 -13.92 14.13
N TYR A 3 -19.69 -12.96 14.75
CA TYR A 3 -20.13 -11.73 14.12
C TYR A 3 -18.89 -10.96 13.65
N GLY A 4 -18.81 -10.61 12.37
CA GLY A 4 -17.68 -9.85 11.81
C GLY A 4 -17.58 -8.48 12.48
N MET A 5 -16.75 -8.40 13.53
CA MET A 5 -16.42 -7.14 14.17
C MET A 5 -15.60 -6.30 13.20
N LYS A 6 -16.05 -5.08 12.95
CA LYS A 6 -15.22 -4.12 12.22
C LYS A 6 -13.99 -3.82 13.09
N PRO A 7 -12.78 -3.84 12.50
CA PRO A 7 -11.57 -3.52 13.23
C PRO A 7 -11.62 -2.07 13.75
N ASP A 8 -10.91 -1.81 14.84
CA ASP A 8 -10.61 -0.44 15.26
C ASP A 8 -9.67 0.25 14.25
N ARG A 9 -9.40 1.54 14.45
CA ARG A 9 -8.63 2.35 13.48
C ARG A 9 -7.16 1.93 13.37
N ILE A 10 -6.54 1.49 14.47
CA ILE A 10 -5.15 1.01 14.47
C ILE A 10 -5.10 -0.30 13.70
N THR A 11 -5.98 -1.24 14.05
CA THR A 11 -6.07 -2.53 13.38
C THR A 11 -6.38 -2.36 11.88
N ALA A 12 -7.32 -1.49 11.52
CA ALA A 12 -7.67 -1.22 10.13
C ALA A 12 -6.51 -0.63 9.31
N MET A 13 -5.71 0.28 9.90
CA MET A 13 -4.54 0.83 9.23
C MET A 13 -3.43 -0.22 9.07
N ARG A 14 -3.17 -1.02 10.12
CA ARG A 14 -2.18 -2.11 10.06
C ARG A 14 -2.56 -3.18 9.03
N ASP A 15 -3.83 -3.60 9.01
CA ASP A 15 -4.32 -4.57 8.04
C ASP A 15 -4.16 -4.06 6.61
N LEU A 16 -4.49 -2.79 6.36
CA LEU A 16 -4.28 -2.15 5.05
C LEU A 16 -2.81 -2.15 4.64
N ILE A 17 -1.89 -1.80 5.56
CA ILE A 17 -0.45 -1.82 5.29
C ILE A 17 0.02 -3.22 4.95
N ILE A 18 -0.36 -4.22 5.76
CA ILE A 18 0.00 -5.63 5.55
C ILE A 18 -0.52 -6.13 4.20
N GLU A 19 -1.77 -5.83 3.85
CA GLU A 19 -2.36 -6.20 2.55
C GLU A 19 -1.52 -5.64 1.38
N VAL A 20 -1.18 -4.36 1.44
CA VAL A 20 -0.40 -3.71 0.37
C VAL A 20 1.03 -4.23 0.30
N ARG A 21 1.69 -4.45 1.45
CA ARG A 21 3.04 -5.03 1.52
C ARG A 21 3.09 -6.44 0.93
N ASN A 22 2.02 -7.22 1.08
CA ASN A 22 1.91 -8.57 0.52
C ASN A 22 1.54 -8.59 -0.96
N GLU A 23 0.78 -7.60 -1.44
CA GLU A 23 0.35 -7.54 -2.84
C GLU A 23 1.39 -6.90 -3.76
N PHE A 24 2.09 -5.84 -3.30
CA PHE A 24 2.96 -5.06 -4.16
C PHE A 24 4.37 -5.66 -4.28
N PRO A 25 4.99 -5.60 -5.46
CA PRO A 25 6.26 -6.28 -5.75
C PRO A 25 7.49 -5.47 -5.27
N PHE A 26 7.52 -5.07 -4.01
CA PHE A 26 8.64 -4.30 -3.44
C PHE A 26 9.98 -5.04 -3.46
N ALA A 27 9.94 -6.37 -3.47
CA ALA A 27 11.13 -7.22 -3.49
C ALA A 27 11.69 -7.48 -4.90
N LEU A 28 10.98 -7.07 -5.97
CA LEU A 28 11.49 -7.24 -7.32
C LEU A 28 12.71 -6.33 -7.55
N PRO A 29 13.76 -6.81 -8.23
CA PRO A 29 14.88 -5.97 -8.63
C PRO A 29 14.43 -4.80 -9.49
N GLU A 30 15.11 -3.64 -9.35
CA GLU A 30 14.80 -2.45 -10.14
C GLU A 30 14.82 -2.71 -11.66
N ALA A 31 15.78 -3.53 -12.12
CA ALA A 31 15.88 -3.90 -13.53
C ALA A 31 14.62 -4.61 -14.02
N GLU A 32 13.98 -5.45 -13.20
CA GLU A 32 12.75 -6.17 -13.54
C GLU A 32 11.54 -5.24 -13.51
N ILE A 33 11.46 -4.35 -12.51
CA ILE A 33 10.38 -3.34 -12.41
C ILE A 33 10.37 -2.43 -13.65
N CYS A 34 11.54 -2.10 -14.18
CA CYS A 34 11.70 -1.16 -15.30
C CYS A 34 11.82 -1.83 -16.69
N ALA A 35 11.91 -3.17 -16.78
CA ALA A 35 12.11 -3.87 -18.06
C ALA A 35 10.87 -3.93 -18.96
N GLY A 36 9.67 -3.72 -18.39
CA GLY A 36 8.39 -3.88 -19.07
C GLY A 36 7.76 -2.57 -19.57
N LYS A 37 6.42 -2.53 -19.51
CA LYS A 37 5.66 -1.31 -19.79
C LYS A 37 6.01 -0.22 -18.77
N CYS A 38 6.03 1.02 -19.24
CA CYS A 38 6.28 2.20 -18.40
C CYS A 38 5.16 3.24 -18.61
N VAL A 39 3.93 2.86 -18.26
CA VAL A 39 2.75 3.74 -18.30
C VAL A 39 2.52 4.29 -16.89
N GLY A 40 3.14 5.45 -16.63
CA GLY A 40 3.36 5.95 -15.29
C GLY A 40 4.41 5.10 -14.59
N CYS A 41 5.59 5.68 -14.34
CA CYS A 41 6.79 4.96 -13.89
C CYS A 41 6.48 4.01 -12.70
N PRO A 42 6.49 2.68 -12.88
CA PRO A 42 6.10 1.74 -11.83
C PRO A 42 7.02 1.81 -10.62
N LYS A 43 8.33 2.05 -10.84
CA LYS A 43 9.28 2.32 -9.77
C LYS A 43 8.84 3.49 -8.90
N LYS A 44 8.45 4.61 -9.52
CA LYS A 44 8.05 5.81 -8.78
C LYS A 44 6.75 5.60 -8.00
N LEU A 45 5.83 4.80 -8.54
CA LEU A 45 4.61 4.41 -7.84
C LEU A 45 4.93 3.53 -6.61
N LEU A 46 5.86 2.59 -6.74
CA LEU A 46 6.32 1.76 -5.61
C LEU A 46 7.04 2.62 -4.55
N GLU A 47 7.94 3.53 -4.94
CA GLU A 47 8.60 4.46 -4.01
C GLU A 47 7.59 5.31 -3.21
N LEU A 48 6.53 5.80 -3.89
CA LEU A 48 5.48 6.56 -3.23
C LEU A 48 4.71 5.69 -2.22
N ALA A 49 4.33 4.46 -2.61
CA ALA A 49 3.68 3.53 -1.70
C ALA A 49 4.57 3.23 -0.49
N ASP A 50 5.84 2.88 -0.72
CA ASP A 50 6.79 2.52 0.32
C ASP A 50 6.98 3.64 1.36
N THR A 51 7.10 4.89 0.89
CA THR A 51 7.24 6.07 1.75
C THR A 51 6.05 6.22 2.70
N GLU A 52 4.84 6.12 2.16
CA GLU A 52 3.60 6.33 2.91
C GLU A 52 3.28 5.17 3.86
N LEU A 53 3.57 3.93 3.45
CA LEU A 53 3.44 2.76 4.33
C LEU A 53 4.41 2.88 5.51
N THR A 54 5.67 3.22 5.24
CA THR A 54 6.71 3.39 6.28
C THR A 54 6.37 4.52 7.25
N HIS A 55 5.80 5.63 6.73
CA HIS A 55 5.30 6.71 7.57
C HIS A 55 4.25 6.20 8.55
N TRP A 56 3.22 5.50 8.07
CA TRP A 56 2.17 5.00 8.96
C TRP A 56 2.64 3.88 9.89
N GLU A 57 3.53 3.00 9.45
CA GLU A 57 4.19 2.01 10.32
C GLU A 57 4.86 2.71 11.50
N THR A 58 5.62 3.79 11.24
CA THR A 58 6.30 4.59 12.26
C THR A 58 5.32 5.28 13.22
N GLU A 59 4.28 5.92 12.70
CA GLU A 59 3.25 6.59 13.52
C GLU A 59 2.51 5.60 14.42
N LEU A 60 2.10 4.44 13.88
CA LEU A 60 1.43 3.39 14.63
C LEU A 60 2.31 2.81 15.73
N ASP A 61 3.61 2.64 15.47
CA ASP A 61 4.56 2.15 16.46
C ASP A 61 4.88 3.19 17.54
N ALA A 62 4.73 4.48 17.23
CA ALA A 62 4.73 5.57 18.20
C ALA A 62 3.45 5.66 19.05
N GLY A 63 2.43 4.84 18.74
CA GLY A 63 1.14 4.82 19.43
C GLY A 63 0.11 5.82 18.89
N GLU A 64 0.39 6.46 17.75
CA GLU A 64 -0.56 7.37 17.11
C GLU A 64 -1.75 6.62 16.53
N THR A 65 -2.94 7.20 16.69
CA THR A 65 -4.18 6.59 16.20
C THR A 65 -4.67 7.30 14.95
N PRO A 66 -4.66 6.66 13.77
CA PRO A 66 -5.12 7.29 12.54
C PRO A 66 -6.60 7.65 12.60
N SER A 67 -6.98 8.71 11.93
CA SER A 67 -8.37 9.04 11.61
C SER A 67 -8.92 8.15 10.49
N PHE A 68 -10.24 8.03 10.41
CA PHE A 68 -10.89 7.36 9.28
C PHE A 68 -10.55 8.02 7.93
N GLY A 69 -10.35 9.34 7.93
CA GLY A 69 -9.96 10.09 6.74
C GLY A 69 -8.57 9.69 6.23
N GLU A 70 -7.63 9.43 7.14
CA GLU A 70 -6.27 8.99 6.81
C GLU A 70 -6.25 7.58 6.25
N ILE A 71 -6.96 6.65 6.90
CA ILE A 71 -7.14 5.27 6.39
C ILE A 71 -7.73 5.30 4.98
N ALA A 72 -8.78 6.11 4.76
CA ALA A 72 -9.41 6.24 3.45
C ALA A 72 -8.48 6.86 2.39
N ARG A 73 -7.64 7.84 2.77
CA ARG A 73 -6.65 8.45 1.88
C ARG A 73 -5.58 7.46 1.48
N LEU A 74 -4.98 6.75 2.44
CA LEU A 74 -3.97 5.72 2.17
C LEU A 74 -4.55 4.63 1.27
N GLY A 75 -5.72 4.08 1.62
CA GLY A 75 -6.36 3.04 0.82
C GLY A 75 -6.70 3.49 -0.61
N LYS A 76 -7.15 4.73 -0.80
CA LYS A 76 -7.40 5.30 -2.13
C LYS A 76 -6.11 5.43 -2.93
N MET A 77 -5.03 5.88 -2.30
CA MET A 77 -3.72 5.99 -2.94
C MET A 77 -3.19 4.62 -3.36
N CYS A 78 -3.17 3.64 -2.47
CA CYS A 78 -2.76 2.27 -2.77
C CYS A 78 -3.60 1.67 -3.91
N LYS A 79 -4.93 1.86 -3.90
CA LYS A 79 -5.79 1.41 -5.01
C LYS A 79 -5.44 2.05 -6.36
N ASN A 80 -5.03 3.31 -6.38
CA ASN A 80 -4.58 3.98 -7.61
C ASN A 80 -3.21 3.48 -8.07
N ILE A 81 -2.29 3.24 -7.15
CA ILE A 81 -0.97 2.65 -7.43
C ILE A 81 -1.14 1.23 -7.98
N ARG A 82 -1.97 0.40 -7.35
CA ARG A 82 -2.31 -0.95 -7.82
C ARG A 82 -2.75 -0.94 -9.29
N ARG A 83 -3.63 -0.02 -9.67
CA ARG A 83 -4.06 0.14 -11.09
C ARG A 83 -2.89 0.46 -12.01
N GLY A 84 -1.93 1.26 -11.57
CA GLY A 84 -0.70 1.52 -12.29
C GLY A 84 0.14 0.25 -12.45
N LEU A 85 0.34 -0.51 -11.36
CA LEU A 85 1.10 -1.75 -11.39
C LEU A 85 0.47 -2.81 -12.31
N VAL A 86 -0.86 -2.97 -12.28
CA VAL A 86 -1.60 -3.86 -13.20
C VAL A 86 -1.40 -3.45 -14.67
N ARG A 87 -1.43 -2.15 -14.99
CA ARG A 87 -1.17 -1.66 -16.37
C ARG A 87 0.27 -1.92 -16.83
N ASN A 88 1.19 -1.99 -15.88
CA ASN A 88 2.59 -2.30 -16.12
C ASN A 88 2.90 -3.80 -15.98
N GLU A 89 1.88 -4.65 -15.83
CA GLU A 89 1.98 -6.11 -15.80
C GLU A 89 2.84 -6.66 -14.65
N LEU A 90 2.96 -5.88 -13.56
CA LEU A 90 3.73 -6.27 -12.38
C LEU A 90 2.91 -7.08 -11.36
N ILE A 91 1.59 -6.94 -11.39
CA ILE A 91 0.61 -7.66 -10.54
C ILE A 91 -0.71 -7.87 -11.31
N HIS A 92 -1.62 -8.66 -10.74
CA HIS A 92 -2.90 -9.05 -11.36
C HIS A 92 -4.11 -8.65 -10.48
#